data_AF-A0A820E0H9-F1
#
_entry.id   AF-A0A820E0H9-F1
#
_cell.length_a   1.000
_cell.length_b   1.000
_cell.length_c   1.000
_cell.angle_alpha   90.00
_cell.angle_beta   90.00
_cell.angle_gamma   90.00
#
_symmetry.space_group_name_H-M   'P 1'
#
loop_
_entity.id
_entity.type
_entity.pdbx_description
1 polymer ?
#
loop_
_entity_poly.entity_id
_entity_poly.type
_entity_poly.pdbx_seq_one_letter_code
_entity_poly.pdbx_strand_id
1 'polypeptide(L)'
;YSPSSDALSAINLKSHNYLLNSCKSDSMLLDSIKKSLEDFEKQAAIFNMFNKKDKPIYDLSTEQNSFLFVQLFKFGLKNMPNTNEAKKAMIEICRNYYRGNLTELVNVDEFDQLYKSSEAIV
;
A
#
# COMPACT_ATOMS: atom_id res chain seq x y z
N TYR A 1 10.59 42.71 5.02
CA TYR A 1 10.53 41.49 5.85
C TYR A 1 9.35 40.66 5.38
N SER A 2 9.61 39.59 4.61
CA SER A 2 8.55 38.75 4.02
C SER A 2 8.52 37.39 4.74
N PRO A 3 7.36 36.94 5.23
CA PRO A 3 7.21 35.67 5.96
C PRO A 3 7.64 34.43 5.16
N SER A 4 7.76 34.55 3.83
CA SER A 4 8.31 33.51 2.96
C SER A 4 9.81 33.25 3.16
N SER A 5 10.60 34.27 3.51
CA SER A 5 12.04 34.14 3.77
C SER A 5 12.32 33.42 5.10
N ASP A 6 11.48 33.66 6.09
CA ASP A 6 11.59 33.04 7.42
C ASP A 6 11.12 31.58 7.38
N ALA A 7 10.10 31.27 6.57
CA ALA A 7 9.67 29.89 6.33
C ALA A 7 10.73 29.08 5.55
N LEU A 8 11.37 29.68 4.53
CA LEU A 8 12.43 29.01 3.77
C LEU A 8 13.65 28.71 4.64
N SER A 9 14.06 29.67 5.47
CA SER A 9 15.19 29.49 6.38
C SER A 9 14.89 28.45 7.47
N ALA A 10 13.66 28.41 7.99
CA ALA A 10 13.23 27.39 8.95
C ALA A 10 13.21 25.97 8.35
N ILE A 11 12.74 25.82 7.11
CA ILE A 11 12.76 24.54 6.38
C ILE A 11 14.21 24.10 6.14
N ASN A 12 15.07 25.03 5.71
CA ASN A 12 16.47 24.74 5.42
C ASN A 12 17.24 24.34 6.69
N LEU A 13 16.95 24.99 7.84
CA LEU A 13 17.52 24.64 9.14
C LEU A 13 17.06 23.24 9.61
N LYS A 14 15.80 22.88 9.35
CA LYS A 14 15.26 21.55 9.68
C LYS A 14 15.94 20.45 8.86
N SER A 15 16.09 20.69 7.55
CA SER A 15 16.78 19.78 6.63
C SER A 15 18.26 19.63 6.97
N HIS A 16 18.93 20.73 7.32
CA HIS A 16 20.32 20.74 7.74
C HIS A 16 20.55 19.97 9.06
N ASN A 17 19.66 20.15 10.05
CA ASN A 17 19.73 19.42 11.32
C ASN A 17 19.41 17.92 11.17
N TYR A 18 18.53 17.55 10.23
CA TYR A 18 18.29 16.15 9.91
C TYR A 18 19.55 15.49 9.34
N LEU A 19 20.20 16.13 8.35
CA LEU A 19 21.45 15.64 7.75
C LEU A 19 22.59 15.58 8.77
N LEU A 20 22.73 16.57 9.65
CA LEU A 20 23.72 16.57 10.73
C LEU A 20 23.46 15.49 11.79
N ASN A 21 22.20 15.19 12.10
CA ASN A 21 21.86 14.12 13.05
C ASN A 21 21.97 12.72 12.44
N SER A 22 21.77 12.58 11.13
CA SER A 22 21.93 11.30 10.41
C SER A 22 23.40 10.94 10.15
N CYS A 23 24.34 11.89 10.21
CA CYS A 23 25.76 11.70 9.88
C CYS A 23 26.71 11.98 11.07
N LYS A 24 26.40 11.48 12.27
CA LYS A 24 27.28 11.69 13.46
C LYS A 24 28.55 10.82 13.47
N SER A 25 28.62 9.78 12.63
CA SER A 25 29.86 9.01 12.38
C SER A 25 29.81 8.36 10.99
N ASP A 26 30.97 8.10 10.40
CA ASP A 26 31.10 7.39 9.11
C ASP A 26 30.40 6.04 9.14
N SER A 27 30.38 5.35 10.28
CA SER A 27 29.66 4.08 10.46
C SER A 27 28.14 4.24 10.33
N MET A 28 27.54 5.30 10.87
CA MET A 28 26.10 5.52 10.78
C MET A 28 25.64 5.91 9.37
N LEU A 29 26.46 6.67 8.64
CA LEU A 29 26.21 6.95 7.23
C LEU A 29 26.30 5.67 6.40
N LEU A 30 27.34 4.87 6.63
CA LEU A 30 27.55 3.61 5.91
C LEU A 30 26.43 2.59 6.19
N ASP A 31 25.97 2.52 7.43
CA ASP A 31 24.83 1.68 7.83
C ASP A 31 23.51 2.19 7.23
N SER A 32 23.31 3.51 7.17
CA SER A 32 22.13 4.11 6.54
C SER A 32 22.11 3.87 5.04
N ILE A 33 23.26 3.97 4.36
CA ILE A 33 23.40 3.67 2.93
C ILE A 33 23.11 2.19 2.69
N LYS A 34 23.71 1.28 3.46
CA LYS A 34 23.46 -0.16 3.35
C LYS A 34 21.98 -0.50 3.53
N LYS A 35 21.35 0.04 4.57
CA LYS A 35 19.92 -0.15 4.83
C LYS A 35 19.06 0.38 3.67
N SER A 36 19.39 1.56 3.15
CA SER A 36 18.67 2.12 2.01
C SER A 36 18.85 1.29 0.74
N LEU A 37 20.00 0.65 0.56
CA LEU A 37 20.29 -0.27 -0.54
C LEU A 37 19.47 -1.56 -0.41
N GLU A 38 19.44 -2.16 0.78
CA GLU A 38 18.62 -3.33 1.07
C GLU A 38 17.12 -3.05 0.87
N ASP A 39 16.64 -1.89 1.32
CA ASP A 39 15.23 -1.51 1.15
C ASP A 39 14.89 -1.29 -0.33
N PHE A 40 15.82 -0.69 -1.10
CA PHE A 40 15.67 -0.55 -2.55
C PHE A 40 15.67 -1.91 -3.27
N GLU A 41 16.56 -2.83 -2.89
CA GLU A 41 16.61 -4.17 -3.48
C GLU A 41 15.33 -4.98 -3.22
N LYS A 42 14.78 -4.90 -1.99
CA LYS A 42 13.49 -5.52 -1.64
C LYS A 42 12.37 -4.94 -2.50
N GLN A 43 12.30 -3.62 -2.61
CA GLN A 43 11.30 -2.96 -3.45
C GLN A 43 11.45 -3.38 -4.92
N ALA A 44 12.66 -3.34 -5.47
CA ALA A 44 12.94 -3.72 -6.85
C ALA A 44 12.55 -5.19 -7.13
N ALA A 45 12.86 -6.11 -6.21
CA ALA A 45 12.47 -7.52 -6.33
C ALA A 45 10.94 -7.69 -6.37
N ILE A 46 10.22 -6.98 -5.49
CA ILE A 46 8.77 -6.97 -5.44
C ILE A 46 8.17 -6.38 -6.74
N PHE A 47 8.66 -5.23 -7.20
CA PHE A 47 8.22 -4.63 -8.47
C PHE A 47 8.47 -5.56 -9.66
N ASN A 48 9.63 -6.22 -9.71
CA ASN A 48 9.96 -7.17 -10.76
C ASN A 48 9.08 -8.44 -10.75
N MET A 49 8.55 -8.83 -9.59
CA MET A 49 7.57 -9.91 -9.48
C MET A 49 6.24 -9.53 -10.13
N PHE A 50 5.80 -8.27 -10.01
CA PHE A 50 4.53 -7.77 -10.55
C PHE A 50 4.63 -7.14 -11.95
N ASN A 51 5.82 -6.81 -12.43
CA ASN A 51 6.05 -6.25 -13.78
C ASN A 51 6.01 -7.30 -14.90
N LYS A 52 5.73 -8.57 -14.60
CA LYS A 52 5.69 -9.64 -15.61
C LYS A 52 4.28 -9.80 -16.19
N LYS A 53 4.04 -9.06 -17.28
CA LYS A 53 3.09 -9.33 -18.40
C LYS A 53 1.77 -8.57 -18.52
N ASP A 54 1.32 -7.77 -17.55
CA ASP A 54 0.08 -7.00 -17.74
C ASP A 54 0.40 -5.57 -18.18
N LYS A 55 -0.06 -5.18 -19.39
CA LYS A 55 -0.07 -3.77 -19.81
C LYS A 55 -0.86 -3.00 -18.75
N PRO A 56 -0.23 -2.06 -18.01
CA PRO A 56 -0.97 -1.26 -17.04
C PRO A 56 -1.97 -0.41 -17.83
N ILE A 57 -3.28 -0.58 -17.57
CA ILE A 57 -4.31 0.34 -18.09
C ILE A 57 -4.11 1.75 -17.51
N TYR A 58 -3.37 1.83 -16.38
CA TYR A 58 -2.95 3.06 -15.73
C TYR A 58 -1.46 2.96 -15.36
N ASP A 59 -0.68 3.96 -15.75
CA ASP A 59 0.70 4.12 -15.32
C ASP A 59 0.72 4.64 -13.87
N LEU A 60 0.94 3.73 -12.92
CA LEU A 60 1.05 4.03 -11.49
C LEU A 60 2.53 4.09 -11.04
N SER A 61 3.49 4.22 -11.97
CA SER A 61 4.92 4.30 -11.64
C SER A 61 5.30 5.56 -10.85
N THR A 62 4.44 6.60 -10.87
CA THR A 62 4.53 7.81 -10.06
C THR A 62 3.97 7.63 -8.63
N GLU A 63 3.19 6.57 -8.40
CA GLU A 63 2.62 6.18 -7.11
C GLU A 63 2.99 4.73 -6.77
N GLN A 64 4.30 4.47 -6.69
CA GLN A 64 4.90 3.16 -6.46
C GLN A 64 4.21 2.37 -5.31
N ASN A 65 3.87 3.04 -4.22
CA ASN A 65 3.17 2.41 -3.08
C ASN A 65 1.72 2.02 -3.43
N SER A 66 0.98 2.86 -4.17
CA SER A 66 -0.38 2.57 -4.62
C SER A 66 -0.39 1.40 -5.61
N PHE A 67 0.57 1.34 -6.53
CA PHE A 67 0.71 0.20 -7.45
C PHE A 67 0.94 -1.11 -6.69
N LEU A 68 1.91 -1.12 -5.77
CA LEU A 68 2.23 -2.32 -5.01
C LEU A 68 1.04 -2.78 -4.15
N PHE A 69 0.36 -1.85 -3.48
CA PHE A 69 -0.85 -2.17 -2.72
C PHE A 69 -1.92 -2.80 -3.60
N VAL A 70 -2.20 -2.23 -4.78
CA VAL A 70 -3.19 -2.78 -5.72
C VAL A 70 -2.76 -4.16 -6.23
N GLN A 71 -1.48 -4.38 -6.49
CA GLN A 71 -0.97 -5.68 -6.94
C GLN A 71 -1.08 -6.75 -5.83
N LEU A 72 -0.72 -6.41 -4.60
CA LEU A 72 -0.90 -7.29 -3.44
C LEU A 72 -2.37 -7.57 -3.16
N PHE A 73 -3.23 -6.56 -3.30
CA PHE A 73 -4.67 -6.72 -3.16
C PHE A 73 -5.23 -7.67 -4.22
N LYS A 74 -4.88 -7.48 -5.49
CA LYS A 74 -5.26 -8.40 -6.58
C LYS A 74 -4.73 -9.81 -6.34
N PHE A 75 -3.49 -9.95 -5.89
CA PHE A 75 -2.90 -11.24 -5.57
C PHE A 75 -3.67 -11.93 -4.43
N GLY A 76 -3.99 -11.20 -3.37
CA GLY A 76 -4.80 -11.70 -2.26
C GLY A 76 -6.18 -12.17 -2.72
N LEU A 77 -6.87 -11.38 -3.55
CA LEU A 77 -8.17 -11.74 -4.11
C LEU A 77 -8.10 -13.00 -4.99
N LYS A 78 -7.11 -13.11 -5.88
CA LYS A 78 -6.95 -14.27 -6.79
C LYS A 78 -6.63 -15.58 -6.06
N ASN A 79 -5.97 -15.49 -4.91
CA ASN A 79 -5.64 -16.66 -4.09
C ASN A 79 -6.65 -16.93 -2.98
N MET A 80 -7.73 -16.15 -2.92
CA MET A 80 -8.78 -16.38 -1.93
C MET A 80 -9.52 -17.69 -2.29
N PRO A 81 -9.79 -18.56 -1.31
CA PRO A 81 -10.55 -19.77 -1.57
C PRO A 81 -11.96 -19.42 -2.10
N ASN A 82 -12.30 -19.92 -3.28
CA ASN A 82 -13.61 -19.73 -3.91
C ASN A 82 -14.67 -20.72 -3.37
N THR A 83 -14.61 -21.04 -2.09
CA THR A 83 -15.55 -21.97 -1.44
C THR A 83 -16.68 -21.23 -0.74
N ASN A 84 -17.80 -21.91 -0.52
CA ASN A 84 -18.94 -21.32 0.19
C ASN A 84 -18.60 -21.00 1.65
N GLU A 85 -17.69 -21.75 2.26
CA GLU A 85 -17.19 -21.54 3.62
C GLU A 85 -16.37 -20.25 3.69
N ALA A 86 -15.52 -20.01 2.70
CA ALA A 86 -14.73 -18.78 2.59
C ALA A 86 -15.62 -17.55 2.37
N LYS A 87 -16.67 -17.68 1.53
CA LYS A 87 -17.70 -16.63 1.36
C LYS A 87 -18.35 -16.30 2.71
N LYS A 88 -18.84 -17.31 3.44
CA LYS A 88 -19.49 -17.10 4.74
C LYS A 88 -18.57 -16.41 5.75
N ALA A 89 -17.32 -16.85 5.84
CA ALA A 89 -16.34 -16.24 6.74
C ALA A 89 -16.06 -14.76 6.38
N MET A 90 -15.95 -14.44 5.08
CA MET A 90 -15.77 -13.07 4.61
C MET A 90 -16.98 -12.19 4.96
N ILE A 91 -18.20 -12.68 4.72
CA ILE A 91 -19.43 -11.95 5.05
C ILE A 91 -19.54 -11.68 6.55
N GLU A 92 -19.21 -12.66 7.39
CA GLU A 92 -19.23 -12.49 8.84
C GLU A 92 -18.23 -11.42 9.31
N ILE A 93 -17.01 -11.41 8.75
CA ILE A 93 -16.01 -10.37 9.02
C ILE A 93 -16.53 -9.00 8.60
N CYS A 94 -17.12 -8.87 7.40
CA CYS A 94 -17.67 -7.62 6.90
C CYS A 94 -18.83 -7.11 7.77
N ARG A 95 -19.78 -7.97 8.16
CA ARG A 95 -20.90 -7.59 9.04
C ARG A 95 -20.40 -7.12 10.41
N ASN A 96 -19.37 -7.76 10.96
CA ASN A 96 -18.75 -7.33 12.21
C ASN A 96 -18.01 -6.00 12.07
N TYR A 97 -17.27 -5.79 10.98
CA TYR A 97 -16.53 -4.56 10.73
C TYR A 97 -17.46 -3.35 10.55
N TYR A 98 -18.53 -3.51 9.76
CA TYR A 98 -19.53 -2.47 9.50
C TYR A 98 -20.65 -2.42 10.54
N ARG A 99 -20.46 -3.02 11.71
CA ARG A 99 -21.46 -3.02 12.77
C ARG A 99 -21.87 -1.59 13.13
N GLY A 100 -23.15 -1.28 12.98
CA GLY A 100 -23.71 0.06 13.23
C GLY A 100 -23.72 0.98 12.00
N ASN A 101 -23.11 0.58 10.89
CA ASN A 101 -23.23 1.27 9.60
C ASN A 101 -24.29 0.56 8.74
N LEU A 102 -25.55 0.99 8.88
CA LEU A 102 -26.70 0.38 8.19
C LEU A 102 -26.55 0.40 6.67
N THR A 103 -25.96 1.46 6.10
CA THR A 103 -25.75 1.57 4.65
C THR A 103 -24.83 0.48 4.14
N GLU A 104 -23.68 0.29 4.78
CA GLU A 104 -22.72 -0.74 4.33
C GLU A 104 -23.20 -2.16 4.63
N LEU A 105 -23.98 -2.35 5.71
CA LEU A 105 -24.60 -3.65 5.99
C LEU A 105 -25.59 -4.08 4.89
N VAL A 106 -26.34 -3.14 4.31
CA VAL A 106 -27.20 -3.44 3.14
C VAL A 106 -26.37 -3.89 1.95
N ASN A 107 -25.24 -3.22 1.66
CA ASN A 107 -24.33 -3.63 0.59
C ASN A 107 -23.76 -5.04 0.82
N VAL A 108 -23.40 -5.37 2.07
CA VAL A 108 -22.90 -6.70 2.46
C VAL A 108 -23.97 -7.77 2.27
N ASP A 109 -25.23 -7.48 2.65
CA ASP A 109 -26.34 -8.42 2.49
C ASP A 109 -26.73 -8.62 1.01
N GLU A 110 -26.70 -7.55 0.22
CA GLU A 110 -26.90 -7.62 -1.23
C GLU A 110 -25.83 -8.47 -1.90
N PHE A 111 -24.55 -8.28 -1.53
CA PHE A 111 -23.46 -9.12 -1.99
C PHE A 111 -23.66 -10.59 -1.59
N ASP A 112 -24.08 -10.89 -0.35
CA ASP A 112 -24.33 -12.25 0.11
C ASP A 112 -25.40 -12.95 -0.75
N GLN A 113 -26.44 -12.23 -1.14
CA GLN A 113 -27.54 -12.78 -1.94
C GLN A 113 -27.21 -12.91 -3.43
N LEU A 114 -26.56 -11.90 -4.01
CA LEU A 114 -26.36 -11.82 -5.46
C LEU A 114 -25.06 -12.44 -5.95
N TYR A 115 -24.04 -12.54 -5.10
CA TYR A 115 -22.73 -13.05 -5.51
C TYR A 115 -22.76 -14.51 -5.93
N LYS A 116 -22.30 -14.77 -7.16
CA LYS A 116 -22.00 -16.11 -7.67
C LYS A 116 -20.50 -16.27 -7.85
N SER A 117 -19.95 -17.39 -7.37
CA SER A 117 -18.52 -17.69 -7.53
C SER A 117 -18.07 -17.79 -9.00
N SER A 118 -18.98 -18.09 -9.91
CA SER A 118 -18.74 -18.08 -11.36
C SER A 118 -18.50 -16.68 -11.94
N GLU A 119 -18.87 -15.63 -11.21
CA GLU A 119 -18.71 -14.22 -11.60
C GLU A 119 -17.52 -13.57 -10.87
N ALA A 120 -16.76 -14.35 -10.09
CA ALA A 120 -15.55 -13.88 -9.42
C ALA A 120 -14.46 -13.50 -10.42
N ILE A 121 -13.64 -12.50 -10.06
CA ILE A 121 -12.48 -12.10 -10.87
C ILE A 121 -11.48 -13.26 -10.92
N VAL A 122 -11.23 -13.78 -12.13
CA VAL A 122 -10.24 -14.83 -12.42
C VAL A 122 -8.86 -14.23 -12.69
#